data_AF-A0A3B8PTI9-F1
#
_entry.id   AF-A0A3B8PTI9-F1
#
_cell.length_a   1.000
_cell.length_b   1.000
_cell.length_c   1.000
_cell.angle_alpha   90.00
_cell.angle_beta   90.00
_cell.angle_gamma   90.00
#
_symmetry.space_group_name_H-M   'P 1'
#
loop_
_entity.id
_entity.type
_entity.pdbx_description
1 polymer ?
#
loop_
_entity_poly.entity_id
_entity_poly.type
_entity_poly.pdbx_seq_one_letter_code
_entity_poly.pdbx_strand_id
1 'polypeptide(L)'
;MTMTISSDAPRPEVPADFPGTQRGWVFYDAVCPVCVSIVDRMGALFRRRGFEFVPLQESWVAPALAVTPAELRREMKLRRHDGIVVGGAAAWRELGKSVWWLWPLVTAAGWPGFRWLADVTYR
;
A
#
# COMPACT_ATOMS: atom_id res chain seq x y z
N MET A 1 -5.96 31.10 33.10
CA MET A 1 -5.43 31.11 31.73
C MET A 1 -5.61 29.70 31.19
N THR A 2 -6.80 29.40 30.68
CA THR A 2 -7.21 28.04 30.30
C THR A 2 -6.97 27.89 28.81
N MET A 3 -5.95 27.12 28.42
CA MET A 3 -5.71 26.78 27.02
C MET A 3 -6.79 25.79 26.57
N THR A 4 -7.77 26.28 25.82
CA THR A 4 -8.72 25.44 25.08
C THR A 4 -7.95 24.74 23.97
N ILE A 5 -7.60 23.47 24.19
CA ILE A 5 -7.09 22.59 23.15
C ILE A 5 -8.30 22.23 22.29
N SER A 6 -8.40 22.90 21.14
CA SER A 6 -9.45 22.64 20.15
C SER A 6 -9.21 21.25 19.54
N SER A 7 -9.92 20.23 20.04
CA SER A 7 -9.94 18.84 19.52
C SER A 7 -10.68 18.72 18.18
N ASP A 8 -10.57 19.72 17.31
CA ASP A 8 -11.13 19.71 15.95
C ASP A 8 -9.99 19.47 14.94
N ALA A 9 -9.18 18.44 15.19
CA ALA A 9 -8.45 17.83 14.10
C ALA A 9 -9.49 17.05 13.29
N PRO A 10 -9.61 17.24 11.96
CA PRO A 10 -10.53 16.45 11.15
C PRO A 10 -10.23 14.99 11.45
N ARG A 11 -11.21 14.30 12.04
CA ARG A 11 -11.10 12.86 12.26
C ARG A 11 -10.77 12.28 10.89
N PRO A 12 -9.68 11.52 10.74
CA PRO A 12 -9.38 10.90 9.48
C PRO A 12 -10.60 10.10 9.02
N GLU A 13 -11.22 10.55 7.94
CA GLU A 13 -12.46 9.98 7.44
C GLU A 13 -12.09 8.69 6.73
N VAL A 14 -12.18 7.58 7.47
CA VAL A 14 -12.02 6.24 6.90
C VAL A 14 -13.12 6.09 5.84
N PRO A 15 -12.80 5.70 4.59
CA PRO A 15 -13.80 5.49 3.56
C PRO A 15 -14.90 4.56 4.07
N ALA A 16 -16.17 4.87 3.80
CA ALA A 16 -17.31 4.03 4.21
C ALA A 16 -17.19 2.60 3.66
N ASP A 17 -16.52 2.47 2.53
CA ASP A 17 -16.23 1.20 1.87
C ASP A 17 -15.00 0.49 2.44
N PHE A 18 -14.36 0.97 3.50
CA PHE A 18 -13.27 0.27 4.18
C PHE A 18 -13.83 -0.51 5.39
N PRO A 19 -13.53 -1.82 5.53
CA PRO A 19 -12.60 -2.62 4.75
C PRO A 19 -13.16 -3.17 3.42
N GLY A 20 -14.45 -3.01 3.17
CA GLY A 20 -15.07 -3.30 1.87
C GLY A 20 -15.14 -4.77 1.48
N THR A 21 -15.77 -5.04 0.34
CA THR A 21 -15.94 -6.39 -0.23
C THR A 21 -14.84 -6.76 -1.21
N GLN A 22 -13.88 -5.86 -1.46
CA GLN A 22 -12.70 -6.14 -2.27
C GLN A 22 -11.83 -7.25 -1.66
N ARG A 23 -11.04 -7.91 -2.51
CA ARG A 23 -10.09 -8.97 -2.13
C ARG A 23 -8.96 -8.44 -1.24
N GLY A 24 -8.64 -7.15 -1.35
CA GLY A 24 -7.73 -6.46 -0.44
C GLY A 24 -7.51 -4.99 -0.77
N TRP A 25 -6.86 -4.30 0.17
CA TRP A 25 -6.41 -2.92 0.05
C TRP A 25 -4.89 -2.88 0.03
N VAL A 26 -4.34 -2.25 -0.99
CA VAL A 26 -2.91 -2.05 -1.21
C VAL A 26 -2.58 -0.63 -0.81
N PHE A 27 -1.90 -0.50 0.31
CA PHE A 27 -1.34 0.75 0.78
C PHE A 27 0.06 0.89 0.18
N TYR A 28 0.24 1.90 -0.66
CA TYR A 28 1.52 2.20 -1.32
C TYR A 28 2.04 3.59 -0.95
N ASP A 29 3.35 3.78 -1.05
CA ASP A 29 3.96 5.08 -0.81
C ASP A 29 3.84 5.97 -2.07
N ALA A 30 3.04 7.03 -2.01
CA ALA A 30 2.87 7.97 -3.11
C ALA A 30 4.06 8.93 -3.31
N VAL A 31 5.04 8.98 -2.40
CA VAL A 31 6.29 9.73 -2.61
C VAL A 31 7.38 8.88 -3.25
N CYS A 32 7.21 7.56 -3.29
CA CYS A 32 8.15 6.65 -3.94
C CYS A 32 7.88 6.56 -5.46
N PRO A 33 8.78 7.03 -6.34
CA PRO A 33 8.56 7.02 -7.79
C PRO A 33 8.36 5.61 -8.35
N VAL A 34 9.00 4.61 -7.75
CA VAL A 34 8.85 3.20 -8.13
C VAL A 34 7.44 2.71 -7.79
N CYS A 35 6.95 3.00 -6.58
CA CYS A 35 5.60 2.62 -6.17
C CYS A 35 4.55 3.28 -7.05
N VAL A 36 4.65 4.59 -7.27
CA VAL A 36 3.74 5.34 -8.15
C VAL A 36 3.77 4.76 -9.57
N SER A 37 4.96 4.52 -10.14
CA SER A 37 5.06 3.97 -11.49
C SER A 37 4.42 2.57 -11.62
N ILE A 38 4.49 1.73 -10.59
CA ILE A 38 3.82 0.42 -10.60
C ILE A 38 2.30 0.60 -10.48
N VAL A 39 1.83 1.48 -9.60
CA VAL A 39 0.39 1.76 -9.46
C VAL A 39 -0.19 2.36 -10.73
N ASP A 40 0.53 3.25 -11.41
CA ASP A 40 0.09 3.84 -12.68
C ASP A 40 0.00 2.78 -13.79
N ARG A 41 1.01 1.91 -13.90
CA ARG A 41 1.06 0.88 -14.95
C ARG A 41 0.12 -0.29 -14.69
N MET A 42 -0.08 -0.65 -13.43
CA MET A 42 -0.70 -1.93 -13.05
C MET A 42 -1.88 -1.78 -12.09
N GLY A 43 -2.08 -0.63 -11.47
CA GLY A 43 -3.18 -0.39 -10.52
C GLY A 43 -4.55 -0.58 -11.16
N ALA A 44 -4.75 -0.17 -12.42
CA ALA A 44 -5.99 -0.46 -13.16
C ALA A 44 -6.25 -1.97 -13.32
N LEU A 45 -5.20 -2.77 -13.54
CA LEU A 45 -5.28 -4.22 -13.70
C LEU A 45 -5.67 -4.91 -12.38
N PHE A 46 -5.10 -4.45 -11.27
CA PHE A 46 -5.36 -4.98 -9.93
C PHE A 46 -6.72 -4.52 -9.38
N ARG A 47 -7.15 -3.27 -9.65
CA ARG A 47 -8.52 -2.78 -9.36
C ARG A 47 -9.59 -3.64 -10.00
N ARG A 48 -9.40 -4.02 -11.27
CA ARG A 48 -10.29 -4.97 -11.98
C ARG A 48 -10.34 -6.36 -11.34
N ARG A 49 -9.36 -6.73 -10.51
CA ARG A 49 -9.31 -7.98 -9.74
C ARG A 49 -9.77 -7.82 -8.29
N GLY A 50 -10.33 -6.67 -7.95
CA GLY A 50 -10.83 -6.37 -6.61
C GLY A 50 -9.70 -6.06 -5.63
N PHE A 51 -8.66 -5.32 -6.05
CA PHE A 51 -7.69 -4.72 -5.14
C PHE A 51 -7.75 -3.20 -5.27
N GLU A 52 -7.95 -2.50 -4.16
CA GLU A 52 -7.92 -1.04 -4.15
C GLU A 52 -6.57 -0.49 -3.72
N PHE A 53 -6.13 0.60 -4.34
CA PHE A 53 -4.84 1.22 -4.03
C PHE A 53 -5.07 2.52 -3.28
N VAL A 54 -4.40 2.66 -2.14
CA VAL A 54 -4.51 3.84 -1.29
C VAL A 54 -3.13 4.36 -0.94
N PRO A 55 -2.89 5.68 -1.03
CA PRO A 55 -1.65 6.29 -0.55
C PRO A 55 -1.47 6.09 0.96
N LEU A 56 -0.28 5.73 1.40
CA LEU A 56 0.10 5.71 2.83
C LEU A 56 0.02 7.08 3.50
N GLN A 57 0.05 8.14 2.70
CA GLN A 57 -0.02 9.54 3.12
C GLN A 57 -1.40 9.94 3.64
N GLU A 58 -2.42 9.14 3.35
CA GLU A 58 -3.77 9.38 3.85
C GLU A 58 -3.81 9.28 5.38
N SER A 59 -4.38 10.31 6.01
CA SER A 59 -4.41 10.46 7.47
C SER A 59 -5.17 9.33 8.18
N TRP A 60 -6.07 8.65 7.47
CA TRP A 60 -6.87 7.53 7.98
C TRP A 60 -6.17 6.17 7.91
N VAL A 61 -5.09 6.04 7.14
CA VAL A 61 -4.44 4.75 6.90
C VAL A 61 -3.66 4.26 8.12
N ALA A 62 -2.90 5.14 8.78
CA ALA A 62 -2.17 4.81 10.00
C ALA A 62 -3.08 4.27 11.12
N PRO A 63 -4.18 4.97 11.50
CA PRO A 63 -5.09 4.46 12.51
C PRO A 63 -5.87 3.22 12.03
N ALA A 64 -6.26 3.14 10.75
CA ALA A 64 -6.99 1.99 10.21
C ALA A 64 -6.16 0.69 10.18
N LEU A 65 -4.84 0.81 10.04
CA LEU A 65 -3.91 -0.32 10.06
C LEU A 65 -3.36 -0.63 11.46
N ALA A 66 -3.66 0.21 12.46
CA ALA A 66 -3.08 0.13 13.81
C ALA A 66 -1.53 0.07 13.81
N VAL A 67 -0.91 0.79 12.87
CA VAL A 67 0.55 0.86 12.70
C VAL A 67 1.03 2.29 12.92
N THR A 68 2.25 2.45 13.44
CA THR A 68 2.79 3.80 13.59
C THR A 68 3.08 4.41 12.20
N PRO A 69 2.96 5.75 12.03
CA PRO A 69 3.29 6.41 10.78
C PRO A 69 4.73 6.15 10.30
N ALA A 70 5.65 5.90 11.24
CA ALA A 70 7.03 5.55 10.95
C ALA A 70 7.16 4.14 10.35
N GLU A 71 6.42 3.16 10.86
CA GLU A 71 6.34 1.81 10.30
C GLU A 71 5.48 1.74 9.05
N LEU A 72 4.57 2.70 8.86
CA LEU A 72 3.80 2.86 7.65
C LEU A 72 4.76 3.18 6.51
N ARG A 73 5.54 4.26 6.60
CA ARG A 73 6.43 4.75 5.53
C ARG A 73 7.61 3.84 5.14
N ARG A 74 7.88 2.76 5.89
CA ARG A 74 9.02 1.88 5.59
C ARG A 74 8.76 0.93 4.44
N GLU A 75 7.52 0.46 4.27
CA GLU A 75 7.21 -0.58 3.29
C GLU A 75 5.75 -0.51 2.82
N MET A 76 5.51 -0.95 1.58
CA MET A 76 4.17 -1.19 1.06
C MET A 76 3.42 -2.20 1.94
N LYS A 77 2.14 -1.95 2.24
CA LYS A 77 1.31 -2.86 3.03
C LYS A 77 0.09 -3.29 2.23
N LEU A 78 -0.17 -4.58 2.17
CA LEU A 78 -1.43 -5.13 1.66
C LEU A 78 -2.24 -5.61 2.84
N ARG A 79 -3.46 -5.10 2.99
CA ARG A 79 -4.47 -5.68 3.88
C ARG A 79 -5.39 -6.56 3.06
N ARG A 80 -5.40 -7.86 3.33
CA ARG A 80 -6.33 -8.80 2.71
C ARG A 80 -7.74 -8.64 3.30
N HIS A 81 -8.74 -9.17 2.59
CA HIS A 81 -10.14 -9.18 3.07
C HIS A 81 -10.32 -9.88 4.43
N ASP A 82 -9.45 -10.84 4.75
CA ASP A 82 -9.39 -11.57 6.03
C ASP A 82 -8.90 -10.70 7.20
N GLY A 83 -8.51 -9.45 6.93
CA GLY A 83 -7.96 -8.52 7.92
C GLY A 83 -6.46 -8.65 8.13
N ILE A 84 -5.79 -9.62 7.48
CA ILE A 84 -4.35 -9.82 7.61
C ILE A 84 -3.61 -8.76 6.81
N VAL A 85 -2.74 -8.02 7.49
CA VAL A 85 -1.83 -7.05 6.89
C VAL A 85 -0.49 -7.73 6.61
N VAL A 86 -0.04 -7.71 5.36
CA VAL A 86 1.27 -8.20 4.93
C VAL A 86 2.09 -7.06 4.33
N GLY A 87 3.38 -7.00 4.64
CA GLY A 87 4.30 -5.94 4.18
C GLY A 87 5.23 -6.38 3.05
N GLY A 88 5.78 -5.40 2.34
CA GLY A 88 6.95 -5.54 1.47
C GLY A 88 6.82 -6.61 0.39
N ALA A 89 7.82 -7.48 0.28
CA ALA A 89 7.85 -8.55 -0.72
C ALA A 89 6.71 -9.58 -0.56
N ALA A 90 6.17 -9.76 0.66
CA ALA A 90 5.04 -10.65 0.89
C ALA A 90 3.76 -10.09 0.26
N ALA A 91 3.56 -8.78 0.33
CA ALA A 91 2.44 -8.11 -0.35
C ALA A 91 2.53 -8.28 -1.87
N TRP A 92 3.70 -8.09 -2.48
CA TRP A 92 3.90 -8.32 -3.91
C TRP A 92 3.63 -9.78 -4.33
N ARG A 93 4.01 -10.76 -3.51
CA ARG A 93 3.70 -12.18 -3.77
C ARG A 93 2.19 -12.43 -3.78
N GLU A 94 1.45 -11.84 -2.85
CA GLU A 94 0.00 -11.96 -2.78
C GLU A 94 -0.68 -11.26 -3.97
N LEU A 95 -0.22 -10.07 -4.37
CA LEU A 95 -0.68 -9.43 -5.61
C LEU A 95 -0.35 -10.30 -6.83
N GLY A 96 0.86 -10.86 -6.90
CA GLY A 96 1.31 -11.73 -7.99
C GLY A 96 0.46 -12.99 -8.13
N LYS A 97 -0.01 -13.59 -7.02
CA LYS A 97 -0.95 -14.72 -7.05
C LYS A 97 -2.29 -14.35 -7.71
N SER A 98 -2.75 -13.11 -7.57
CA SER A 98 -3.98 -12.65 -8.22
C SER A 98 -3.86 -12.51 -9.74
N VAL A 99 -2.63 -12.40 -10.23
CA VAL A 99 -2.32 -12.22 -11.65
C VAL A 99 -1.32 -13.28 -12.09
N TRP A 100 -1.83 -14.48 -12.37
CA TRP A 100 -1.00 -15.62 -12.73
C TRP A 100 -0.05 -15.37 -13.92
N TRP A 101 -0.40 -14.49 -14.88
CA TRP A 101 0.46 -14.11 -16.00
C TRP A 101 1.57 -13.10 -15.65
N LEU A 102 1.49 -12.44 -14.49
CA LEU A 102 2.58 -11.61 -13.96
C LEU A 102 3.67 -12.44 -13.27
N TRP A 103 3.38 -13.69 -12.93
CA TRP A 103 4.35 -14.61 -12.34
C TRP A 103 5.67 -14.70 -13.13
N PRO A 104 5.69 -14.88 -14.48
CA PRO A 104 6.91 -14.83 -15.28
C PRO A 104 7.61 -13.45 -15.26
N LEU A 105 6.85 -12.36 -15.20
CA LEU A 105 7.40 -11.00 -15.10
C LEU A 105 8.01 -10.73 -13.72
N VAL A 106 7.42 -11.27 -12.65
CA VAL A 106 7.94 -11.16 -11.27
C VAL A 106 9.18 -12.03 -11.09
N THR A 107 9.24 -13.22 -11.71
CA THR A 107 10.46 -14.03 -11.74
C THR A 107 11.55 -13.35 -12.57
N ALA A 108 11.20 -12.76 -13.72
CA ALA A 108 12.13 -11.97 -14.52
C ALA A 108 12.58 -10.67 -13.82
N ALA A 109 11.72 -10.02 -13.03
CA ALA A 109 12.07 -8.85 -12.21
C ALA A 109 12.85 -9.21 -10.94
N GLY A 110 12.82 -10.49 -10.52
CA GLY A 110 13.72 -11.05 -9.50
C GLY A 110 15.18 -11.16 -9.96
N TRP A 111 15.48 -10.82 -11.23
CA TRP A 111 16.84 -10.70 -11.73
C TRP A 111 17.56 -9.55 -11.01
N PRO A 112 18.82 -9.73 -10.54
CA PRO A 112 19.55 -8.81 -9.67
C PRO A 112 19.63 -7.32 -10.07
N GLY A 113 19.22 -6.94 -11.28
CA GLY A 113 19.15 -5.54 -11.73
C GLY A 113 18.11 -4.67 -10.99
N PHE A 114 17.01 -5.25 -10.47
CA PHE A 114 15.96 -4.45 -9.81
C PHE A 114 16.28 -4.11 -8.34
N ARG A 115 17.12 -4.92 -7.67
CA ARG A 115 17.62 -4.64 -6.31
C ARG A 115 18.53 -3.41 -6.27
N TRP A 116 19.24 -3.13 -7.36
CA TRP A 116 20.11 -1.96 -7.47
C TRP A 116 19.33 -0.64 -7.60
N LEU A 117 18.13 -0.68 -8.21
CA LEU A 117 17.27 0.50 -8.31
C LEU A 117 16.54 0.81 -6.99
N ALA A 118 16.21 -0.22 -6.21
CA ALA A 118 15.55 -0.07 -4.91
C ALA A 118 16.45 0.61 -3.86
N ASP A 119 17.76 0.37 -3.90
CA ASP A 119 18.73 0.97 -2.96
C ASP A 119 19.04 2.44 -3.27
N VAL A 120 18.91 2.86 -4.54
CA VAL A 120 19.15 4.26 -4.96
C VAL A 120 17.97 5.18 -4.64
N THR A 121 16.76 4.63 -4.44
CA THR A 121 15.53 5.43 -4.29
C THR A 121 15.13 5.67 -2.82
N TYR A 122 15.80 5.02 -1.85
CA TYR A 122 15.57 5.20 -0.40
C TYR A 122 16.58 6.19 0.23
N ARG A 123 16.97 7.23 -0.52
CA ARG A 123 17.78 8.36 -0.01
C ARG A 123 16.95 9.62 0.13
#